data_AF-A0A9J7J1N7-F1
#
_entry.id   AF-A0A9J7J1N7-F1
#
_cell.length_a   1.000
_cell.length_b   1.000
_cell.length_c   1.000
_cell.angle_alpha   90.00
_cell.angle_beta   90.00
_cell.angle_gamma   90.00
#
_symmetry.space_group_name_H-M   'P 1'
#
loop_
_entity.id
_entity.type
_entity.pdbx_description
1 polymer ?
#
loop_
_entity_poly.entity_id
_entity_poly.type
_entity_poly.pdbx_seq_one_letter_code
_entity_poly.pdbx_strand_id
1 'polypeptide(L)'
;MAALRTLGLGGAADSVLRLLAFLLKLGNVDFEPQHNIDGTIGTRLQQRYELVEACALVGVDADALGAALGAAEEDEGAADEGAGDAGSPGGAAWAGARRDQLLAVLYSRLFTWLVNAVNDHIKPAEAGKRCSLGILDVYGFESLARNGLERLLINYAAERVQAAVTGATLRREQAEYAREGLAWRPLAYAEHEAGAALLDAGPDSVLGALRDCSARGASDAAFLQRLQRRRHPRLLVLPPDRFQSVALLFSYFIFDGRRLTTISPGGKP
;
A
#
# COMPACT_ATOMS: atom_id res chain seq x y z
N MET A 1 -0.55 19.35 19.36
CA MET A 1 -1.49 19.38 20.51
C MET A 1 -2.58 20.45 20.40
N ALA A 2 -2.25 21.72 20.14
CA ALA A 2 -3.28 22.78 20.01
C ALA A 2 -4.32 22.48 18.92
N ALA A 3 -3.89 22.09 17.71
CA ALA A 3 -4.79 21.73 16.62
C ALA A 3 -5.73 20.56 16.96
N LEU A 4 -5.24 19.51 17.64
CA LEU A 4 -6.07 18.38 18.08
C LEU A 4 -7.16 18.83 19.06
N ARG A 5 -6.86 19.77 19.97
CA ARG A 5 -7.87 20.33 20.87
C ARG A 5 -8.93 21.12 20.10
N THR A 6 -8.52 21.92 19.13
CA THR A 6 -9.45 22.68 18.26
C THR A 6 -10.37 21.75 17.46
N LEU A 7 -9.89 20.57 17.06
CA LEU A 7 -10.66 19.57 16.31
C LEU A 7 -11.49 18.63 17.21
N GLY A 8 -11.68 18.95 18.48
CA GLY A 8 -12.46 18.13 19.41
C GLY A 8 -11.75 16.86 19.92
N LEU A 9 -10.48 16.66 19.58
CA LEU A 9 -9.67 15.50 19.97
C LEU A 9 -8.87 15.73 21.26
N GLY A 10 -9.15 16.80 22.01
CA GLY A 10 -8.39 17.17 23.20
C GLY A 10 -8.32 16.08 24.27
N GLY A 11 -9.42 15.35 24.48
CA GLY A 11 -9.50 14.26 25.47
C GLY A 11 -8.86 12.93 25.03
N ALA A 12 -8.67 12.74 23.72
CA ALA A 12 -8.11 11.50 23.16
C ALA A 12 -6.64 11.63 22.75
N ALA A 13 -6.07 12.85 22.79
CA ALA A 13 -4.72 13.12 22.30
C ALA A 13 -3.65 12.28 23.02
N ASP A 14 -3.79 12.06 24.34
CA ASP A 14 -2.87 11.21 25.10
C ASP A 14 -2.96 9.75 24.64
N SER A 15 -4.17 9.21 24.47
CA SER A 15 -4.39 7.85 23.97
C SER A 15 -3.84 7.64 22.56
N VAL A 16 -3.99 8.64 21.67
CA VAL A 16 -3.42 8.62 20.31
C VAL A 16 -1.89 8.55 20.38
N LEU A 17 -1.26 9.39 21.22
CA LEU A 17 0.19 9.41 21.39
C LEU A 17 0.71 8.12 22.02
N ARG A 18 -0.01 7.55 23.00
CA ARG A 18 0.33 6.24 23.59
C ARG A 18 0.28 5.13 22.55
N LEU A 19 -0.73 5.11 21.68
CA LEU A 19 -0.81 4.13 20.61
C LEU A 19 0.32 4.31 19.59
N LEU A 20 0.65 5.55 19.21
CA LEU A 20 1.80 5.82 18.34
C LEU A 20 3.13 5.38 18.98
N ALA A 21 3.31 5.61 20.28
CA ALA A 21 4.48 5.16 21.02
C ALA A 21 4.55 3.63 21.08
N PHE A 22 3.41 2.95 21.27
CA PHE A 22 3.31 1.49 21.17
C PHE A 22 3.76 0.98 19.81
N LEU A 23 3.26 1.58 18.71
CA LEU A 23 3.64 1.19 17.36
C LEU A 23 5.14 1.37 17.11
N LEU A 24 5.70 2.50 17.55
CA LEU A 24 7.13 2.78 17.39
C LEU A 24 8.00 1.78 18.15
N LYS A 25 7.64 1.47 19.41
CA LYS A 25 8.38 0.51 20.23
C LYS A 25 8.26 -0.92 19.70
N LEU A 26 7.06 -1.33 19.32
CA LEU A 26 6.85 -2.66 18.75
C LEU A 26 7.60 -2.82 17.42
N GLY A 27 7.75 -1.76 16.62
CA GLY A 27 8.58 -1.76 15.41
C GLY A 27 10.06 -2.05 15.63
N ASN A 28 10.58 -1.89 16.85
CA ASN A 28 11.98 -2.21 17.21
C ASN A 28 12.17 -3.67 17.65
N VAL A 29 11.11 -4.49 17.72
CA VAL A 29 11.16 -5.87 18.22
C VAL A 29 11.46 -6.84 17.09
N ASP A 30 12.64 -7.44 17.06
CA ASP A 30 13.05 -8.42 16.05
C ASP A 30 13.03 -9.87 16.55
N PHE A 31 13.00 -10.78 15.59
CA PHE A 31 12.94 -12.22 15.78
C PHE A 31 14.12 -12.89 15.08
N GLU A 32 14.73 -13.89 15.72
CA GLU A 32 15.81 -14.69 15.16
C GLU A 32 15.53 -16.19 15.27
N PRO A 33 16.04 -17.02 14.33
CA PRO A 33 15.98 -18.46 14.45
C PRO A 33 16.77 -18.95 15.68
N GLN A 34 16.18 -19.87 16.44
CA GLN A 34 16.82 -20.50 17.60
C GLN A 34 16.84 -22.01 17.44
N HIS A 35 18.03 -22.60 17.41
CA HIS A 35 18.20 -24.04 17.41
C HIS A 35 17.88 -24.63 18.80
N ASN A 36 16.88 -25.48 18.87
CA ASN A 36 16.48 -26.18 20.07
C ASN A 36 17.29 -27.48 20.22
N ILE A 37 17.31 -28.02 21.45
CA ILE A 37 18.08 -29.21 21.81
C ILE A 37 17.54 -30.48 21.13
N ASP A 38 16.26 -30.48 20.78
CA ASP A 38 15.57 -31.56 20.04
C ASP A 38 15.84 -31.55 18.52
N GLY A 39 16.63 -30.58 18.03
CA GLY A 39 16.95 -30.44 16.60
C GLY A 39 15.97 -29.57 15.81
N THR A 40 14.90 -29.05 16.43
CA THR A 40 13.97 -28.11 15.80
C THR A 40 14.53 -26.68 15.77
N ILE A 41 14.07 -25.82 14.86
CA ILE A 41 14.45 -24.40 14.80
C ILE A 41 13.29 -23.52 15.26
N GLY A 42 13.23 -23.17 16.54
CA GLY A 42 12.25 -22.23 17.06
C GLY A 42 12.50 -20.78 16.64
N THR A 43 11.61 -19.89 17.10
CA THR A 43 11.74 -18.45 16.92
C THR A 43 12.01 -17.78 18.26
N ARG A 44 13.06 -16.95 18.34
CA ARG A 44 13.44 -16.20 19.54
C ARG A 44 13.26 -14.71 19.33
N LEU A 45 12.58 -14.08 20.28
CA LEU A 45 12.50 -12.63 20.38
C LEU A 45 13.78 -12.05 20.99
N GLN A 46 14.37 -11.05 20.33
CA GLN A 46 15.63 -10.43 20.76
C GLN A 46 15.42 -9.38 21.85
N GLN A 47 14.56 -8.38 21.61
CA GLN A 47 14.40 -7.20 22.47
C GLN A 47 13.18 -7.34 23.40
N ARG A 48 13.22 -8.28 24.37
CA ARG A 48 12.07 -8.50 25.29
C ARG A 48 11.69 -7.26 26.09
N TYR A 49 12.66 -6.40 26.42
CA TYR A 49 12.39 -5.14 27.13
C TYR A 49 11.52 -4.18 26.30
N GLU A 50 11.78 -4.04 24.99
CA GLU A 50 10.96 -3.19 24.10
C GLU A 50 9.52 -3.70 24.04
N LEU A 51 9.34 -5.03 23.95
CA LEU A 51 8.01 -5.63 23.95
C LEU A 51 7.27 -5.35 25.26
N VAL A 52 7.93 -5.50 26.41
CA VAL A 52 7.33 -5.24 27.73
C VAL A 52 6.94 -3.77 27.88
N GLU A 53 7.85 -2.84 27.52
CA GLU A 53 7.57 -1.41 27.57
C GLU A 53 6.45 -1.00 26.60
N ALA A 54 6.43 -1.56 25.39
CA ALA A 54 5.33 -1.34 24.45
C ALA A 54 4.00 -1.82 25.05
N CYS A 55 3.94 -3.07 25.52
CA CYS A 55 2.75 -3.67 26.09
C CYS A 55 2.21 -2.91 27.31
N ALA A 56 3.10 -2.34 28.13
CA ALA A 56 2.73 -1.50 29.27
C ALA A 56 1.97 -0.22 28.85
N LEU A 57 2.22 0.34 27.66
CA LEU A 57 1.52 1.53 27.16
C LEU A 57 0.04 1.28 26.85
N VAL A 58 -0.29 0.04 26.46
CA VAL A 58 -1.63 -0.36 25.99
C VAL A 58 -2.33 -1.35 26.93
N GLY A 59 -1.66 -1.81 27.98
CA GLY A 59 -2.21 -2.74 28.96
C GLY A 59 -2.40 -4.16 28.42
N VAL A 60 -1.54 -4.58 27.49
CA VAL A 60 -1.54 -5.94 26.92
C VAL A 60 -0.51 -6.80 27.66
N ASP A 61 -0.74 -8.10 27.78
CA ASP A 61 0.26 -9.02 28.33
C ASP A 61 1.39 -9.27 27.32
N ALA A 62 2.63 -9.00 27.72
CA ALA A 62 3.79 -9.09 26.84
C ALA A 62 4.09 -10.53 26.41
N ASP A 63 3.89 -11.49 27.30
CA ASP A 63 4.18 -12.89 26.99
C ASP A 63 3.14 -13.47 26.04
N ALA A 64 1.86 -13.13 26.23
CA ALA A 64 0.78 -13.48 25.32
C ALA A 64 0.95 -12.85 23.93
N LEU A 65 1.33 -11.57 23.84
CA LEU A 65 1.60 -10.92 22.55
C LEU A 65 2.83 -11.53 21.86
N GLY A 66 3.91 -11.77 22.61
CA GLY A 66 5.12 -12.40 22.10
C GLY A 66 4.84 -13.81 21.56
N ALA A 67 4.07 -14.61 22.30
CA ALA A 67 3.63 -15.93 21.86
C ALA A 67 2.73 -15.85 20.62
N ALA A 68 1.79 -14.91 20.57
CA ALA A 68 0.90 -14.74 19.42
C ALA A 68 1.65 -14.28 18.14
N LEU A 69 2.73 -13.51 18.28
CA LEU A 69 3.59 -13.13 17.16
C LEU A 69 4.45 -14.29 16.67
N GLY A 70 4.88 -15.19 17.57
CA GLY A 70 5.75 -16.33 17.27
C GLY A 70 5.07 -17.69 17.05
N ALA A 71 3.74 -17.77 17.15
CA ALA A 71 2.98 -19.00 16.89
C ALA A 71 3.21 -19.52 15.45
N ALA A 72 3.00 -20.79 15.13
CA ALA A 72 3.05 -21.24 13.72
C ALA A 72 1.81 -20.76 12.93
N GLU A 73 1.82 -20.90 11.60
CA GLU A 73 0.56 -20.89 10.84
C GLU A 73 -0.32 -22.05 11.32
N GLU A 74 -1.53 -21.74 11.79
CA GLU A 74 -2.63 -22.71 11.82
C GLU A 74 -3.20 -22.77 10.40
N ASP A 75 -2.68 -23.69 9.59
CA ASP A 75 -3.16 -23.91 8.24
C ASP A 75 -4.54 -24.61 8.29
N GLU A 76 -5.61 -23.84 8.08
CA GLU A 76 -6.97 -24.37 7.91
C GLU A 76 -7.24 -24.90 6.48
N GLY A 77 -6.25 -25.18 5.62
CA GLY A 77 -6.60 -25.84 4.35
C GLY A 77 -5.57 -26.10 3.25
N ALA A 78 -4.30 -26.37 3.51
CA ALA A 78 -3.41 -26.88 2.47
C ALA A 78 -2.49 -28.01 2.94
N ALA A 79 -3.00 -29.24 2.89
CA ALA A 79 -2.17 -30.43 2.77
C ALA A 79 -1.45 -30.42 1.40
N ASP A 80 -0.37 -29.64 1.28
CA ASP A 80 0.63 -29.78 0.23
C ASP A 80 2.02 -29.50 0.81
N GLU A 81 2.99 -30.33 0.41
CA GLU A 81 4.26 -30.61 1.09
C GLU A 81 5.28 -29.45 1.08
N GLY A 82 4.97 -28.37 1.79
CA GLY A 82 5.88 -27.23 1.97
C GLY A 82 5.52 -26.32 3.14
N ALA A 83 4.80 -26.84 4.13
CA ALA A 83 4.41 -26.11 5.34
C ALA A 83 5.63 -25.47 6.01
N GLY A 84 5.62 -24.15 6.14
CA GLY A 84 6.57 -23.41 6.93
C GLY A 84 6.38 -23.76 8.40
N ASP A 85 7.05 -24.84 8.82
CA ASP A 85 7.15 -25.22 10.22
C ASP A 85 7.64 -24.01 11.03
N ALA A 86 7.03 -23.76 12.20
CA ALA A 86 7.58 -22.85 13.21
C ALA A 86 9.00 -23.28 13.65
N GLY A 87 9.35 -24.53 13.33
CA GLY A 87 10.66 -25.19 13.35
C GLY A 87 11.60 -24.94 12.15
N SER A 88 11.27 -24.03 11.20
CA SER A 88 12.07 -23.73 10.00
C SER A 88 12.83 -22.40 10.10
N PRO A 89 13.89 -22.16 9.30
CA PRO A 89 14.54 -20.84 9.20
C PRO A 89 13.59 -19.70 8.81
N GLY A 90 12.39 -20.02 8.31
CA GLY A 90 11.34 -19.07 7.96
C GLY A 90 10.49 -18.58 9.14
N GLY A 91 10.51 -19.23 10.31
CA GLY A 91 9.67 -18.86 11.46
C GLY A 91 9.94 -17.45 11.97
N ALA A 92 11.22 -17.07 12.07
CA ALA A 92 11.61 -15.72 12.49
C ALA A 92 11.19 -14.64 11.47
N ALA A 93 11.36 -14.92 10.17
CA ALA A 93 10.93 -14.01 9.11
C ALA A 93 9.41 -13.82 9.11
N TRP A 94 8.67 -14.90 9.35
CA TRP A 94 7.22 -14.89 9.47
C TRP A 94 6.73 -14.09 10.69
N ALA A 95 7.37 -14.27 11.85
CA ALA A 95 7.03 -13.52 13.07
C ALA A 95 7.26 -12.01 12.88
N GLY A 96 8.35 -11.65 12.20
CA GLY A 96 8.61 -10.27 11.77
C GLY A 96 7.53 -9.74 10.82
N ALA A 97 7.14 -10.52 9.81
CA ALA A 97 6.07 -10.14 8.89
C ALA A 97 4.72 -9.92 9.59
N ARG A 98 4.38 -10.76 10.59
CA ARG A 98 3.16 -10.58 11.42
C ARG A 98 3.21 -9.36 12.30
N ARG A 99 4.36 -9.06 12.91
CA ARG A 99 4.57 -7.80 13.64
C ARG A 99 4.30 -6.62 12.71
N ASP A 100 4.88 -6.62 11.52
CA ASP A 100 4.71 -5.53 10.55
C ASP A 100 3.26 -5.40 10.07
N GLN A 101 2.58 -6.54 9.85
CA GLN A 101 1.15 -6.55 9.53
C GLN A 101 0.30 -5.97 10.66
N LEU A 102 0.59 -6.34 11.92
CA LEU A 102 -0.10 -5.81 13.09
C LEU A 102 0.09 -4.28 13.18
N LEU A 103 1.32 -3.80 12.99
CA LEU A 103 1.64 -2.37 12.97
C LEU A 103 0.86 -1.62 11.89
N ALA A 104 0.85 -2.16 10.65
CA ALA A 104 0.13 -1.57 9.53
C ALA A 104 -1.38 -1.51 9.78
N VAL A 105 -1.98 -2.58 10.32
CA VAL A 105 -3.42 -2.64 10.63
C VAL A 105 -3.78 -1.65 11.74
N LEU A 106 -2.99 -1.59 12.81
CA LEU A 106 -3.25 -0.68 13.92
C LEU A 106 -3.10 0.79 13.50
N TYR A 107 -2.06 1.12 12.74
CA TYR A 107 -1.87 2.48 12.21
C TYR A 107 -3.02 2.87 11.27
N SER A 108 -3.42 1.98 10.37
CA SER A 108 -4.56 2.19 9.46
C SER A 108 -5.86 2.45 10.24
N ARG A 109 -6.15 1.63 11.26
CA ARG A 109 -7.33 1.81 12.12
C ARG A 109 -7.29 3.12 12.91
N LEU A 110 -6.12 3.50 13.45
CA LEU A 110 -5.92 4.78 14.13
C LEU A 110 -6.19 5.95 13.16
N PHE A 111 -5.67 5.89 11.95
CA PHE A 111 -5.89 6.92 10.93
C PHE A 111 -7.38 7.02 10.56
N THR A 112 -8.05 5.90 10.28
CA THR A 112 -9.50 5.88 10.03
C THR A 112 -10.28 6.46 11.21
N TRP A 113 -9.92 6.09 12.45
CA TRP A 113 -10.56 6.63 13.63
C TRP A 113 -10.37 8.15 13.74
N LEU A 114 -9.16 8.67 13.49
CA LEU A 114 -8.89 10.11 13.48
C LEU A 114 -9.75 10.85 12.45
N VAL A 115 -9.85 10.32 11.23
CA VAL A 115 -10.70 10.88 10.18
C VAL A 115 -12.17 10.90 10.62
N ASN A 116 -12.67 9.80 11.17
CA ASN A 116 -14.05 9.71 11.66
C ASN A 116 -14.31 10.68 12.81
N ALA A 117 -13.38 10.80 13.76
CA ALA A 117 -13.53 11.70 14.89
C ALA A 117 -13.51 13.18 14.46
N VAL A 118 -12.68 13.55 13.48
CA VAL A 118 -12.73 14.88 12.86
C VAL A 118 -14.07 15.08 12.14
N ASN A 119 -14.50 14.11 11.34
CA ASN A 119 -15.79 14.16 10.63
C ASN A 119 -16.97 14.32 11.59
N ASP A 120 -16.96 13.60 12.71
CA ASP A 120 -17.98 13.71 13.75
C ASP A 120 -17.99 15.07 14.46
N HIS A 121 -16.85 15.74 14.50
CA HIS A 121 -16.73 17.07 15.06
C HIS A 121 -17.23 18.17 14.10
N ILE A 122 -16.99 18.01 12.79
CA ILE A 122 -17.38 19.00 11.77
C ILE A 122 -18.74 18.71 11.12
N LYS A 123 -19.35 17.55 11.39
CA LYS A 123 -20.64 17.18 10.79
C LYS A 123 -21.70 18.21 11.17
N PRO A 124 -22.44 18.77 10.20
CA PRO A 124 -23.48 19.74 10.53
C PRO A 124 -24.70 19.05 11.15
N ALA A 125 -25.34 19.71 12.11
CA ALA A 125 -26.38 19.15 12.97
C ALA A 125 -27.67 18.70 12.25
N GLU A 126 -28.07 19.36 11.16
CA GLU A 126 -29.36 19.10 10.50
C GLU A 126 -29.23 18.31 9.20
N ALA A 127 -29.82 17.12 9.11
CA ALA A 127 -29.84 16.29 7.91
C ALA A 127 -30.81 16.81 6.84
N GLY A 128 -30.48 17.95 6.21
CA GLY A 128 -31.22 18.51 5.08
C GLY A 128 -30.56 18.25 3.72
N LYS A 129 -31.25 18.58 2.61
CA LYS A 129 -30.61 18.67 1.28
C LYS A 129 -29.56 19.76 1.32
N ARG A 130 -28.31 19.39 1.08
CA ARG A 130 -27.17 20.33 1.09
C ARG A 130 -26.57 20.43 -0.31
N CYS A 131 -26.24 21.64 -0.70
CA CYS A 131 -25.27 21.86 -1.76
C CYS A 131 -23.89 21.57 -1.18
N SER A 132 -23.12 20.68 -1.79
CA SER A 132 -21.77 20.32 -1.35
C SER A 132 -20.75 20.74 -2.39
N LEU A 133 -19.69 21.40 -1.94
CA LEU A 133 -18.47 21.62 -2.73
C LEU A 133 -17.41 20.62 -2.25
N GLY A 134 -16.96 19.75 -3.15
CA GLY A 134 -15.85 18.84 -2.89
C GLY A 134 -14.52 19.47 -3.31
N ILE A 135 -13.52 19.42 -2.44
CA ILE A 135 -12.13 19.76 -2.77
C ILE A 135 -11.36 18.44 -2.79
N LEU A 136 -10.64 18.20 -3.88
CA LEU A 136 -9.81 17.02 -4.06
C LEU A 136 -8.35 17.47 -4.06
N ASP A 137 -7.61 17.09 -3.01
CA ASP A 137 -6.16 17.27 -2.90
C ASP A 137 -5.49 15.91 -3.14
N VAL A 138 -4.68 15.81 -4.18
CA VAL A 138 -4.06 14.55 -4.63
C VAL A 138 -2.57 14.80 -4.84
N TYR A 139 -1.76 13.86 -4.36
CA TYR A 139 -0.32 13.87 -4.57
C TYR A 139 0.02 13.94 -6.06
N GLY A 140 0.99 14.78 -6.40
CA GLY A 140 1.49 14.89 -7.77
C GLY A 140 2.29 13.65 -8.20
N PHE A 141 2.77 13.67 -9.45
CA PHE A 141 3.64 12.63 -9.97
C PHE A 141 4.99 12.60 -9.22
N GLU A 142 5.41 11.40 -8.80
CA GLU A 142 6.68 11.18 -8.11
C GLU A 142 7.67 10.40 -9.00
N SER A 143 8.93 10.84 -8.99
CA SER A 143 10.04 10.12 -9.63
C SER A 143 11.27 10.25 -8.77
N LEU A 144 11.63 9.13 -8.13
CA LEU A 144 12.85 9.00 -7.34
C LEU A 144 13.85 8.12 -8.08
N ALA A 145 15.12 8.14 -7.63
CA ALA A 145 16.18 7.30 -8.18
C ALA A 145 15.83 5.78 -8.08
N ARG A 146 15.08 5.40 -7.05
CA ARG A 146 14.49 4.07 -6.88
C ARG A 146 13.02 4.22 -6.50
N ASN A 147 12.13 3.66 -7.31
CA ASN A 147 10.69 3.68 -7.03
C ASN A 147 10.28 2.29 -6.52
N GLY A 148 9.54 2.28 -5.40
CA GLY A 148 8.92 1.07 -4.87
C GLY A 148 7.49 0.92 -5.38
N LEU A 149 6.77 -0.06 -4.83
CA LEU A 149 5.34 -0.25 -5.09
C LEU A 149 4.53 0.99 -4.69
N GLU A 150 4.90 1.66 -3.59
CA GLU A 150 4.18 2.83 -3.09
C GLU A 150 4.17 3.96 -4.13
N ARG A 151 5.32 4.19 -4.77
CA ARG A 151 5.47 5.22 -5.80
C ARG A 151 4.71 4.86 -7.07
N LEU A 152 4.65 3.57 -7.43
CA LEU A 152 3.78 3.11 -8.51
C LEU A 152 2.31 3.42 -8.19
N LEU A 153 1.85 3.12 -6.97
CA LEU A 153 0.47 3.35 -6.56
C LEU A 153 0.11 4.85 -6.52
N ILE A 154 1.03 5.70 -6.07
CA ILE A 154 0.87 7.17 -6.11
C ILE A 154 0.71 7.65 -7.56
N ASN A 155 1.62 7.24 -8.46
CA ASN A 155 1.57 7.63 -9.87
C ASN A 155 0.33 7.07 -10.58
N TYR A 156 -0.10 5.85 -10.23
CA TYR A 156 -1.34 5.27 -10.74
C TYR A 156 -2.57 6.08 -10.31
N ALA A 157 -2.66 6.47 -9.03
CA ALA A 157 -3.75 7.31 -8.54
C ALA A 157 -3.78 8.67 -9.27
N ALA A 158 -2.62 9.31 -9.45
CA ALA A 158 -2.52 10.56 -10.22
C ALA A 158 -3.01 10.39 -11.67
N GLU A 159 -2.61 9.31 -12.36
CA GLU A 159 -3.07 8.99 -13.72
C GLU A 159 -4.59 8.79 -13.78
N ARG A 160 -5.17 8.08 -12.81
CA ARG A 160 -6.63 7.86 -12.73
C ARG A 160 -7.41 9.16 -12.52
N VAL A 161 -6.92 10.04 -11.66
CA VAL A 161 -7.53 11.36 -11.43
C VAL A 161 -7.45 12.20 -12.72
N GLN A 162 -6.29 12.22 -13.38
CA GLN A 162 -6.10 12.95 -14.62
C GLN A 162 -7.02 12.44 -15.74
N ALA A 163 -7.13 11.11 -15.90
CA ALA A 163 -8.03 10.49 -16.88
C ALA A 163 -9.51 10.81 -16.57
N ALA A 164 -9.90 10.78 -15.29
CA ALA A 164 -11.28 11.12 -14.89
C ALA A 164 -11.62 12.59 -15.20
N VAL A 165 -10.75 13.53 -14.80
CA VAL A 165 -10.94 14.97 -15.00
C VAL A 165 -10.94 15.30 -16.50
N THR A 166 -9.94 14.84 -17.24
CA THR A 166 -9.83 15.12 -18.67
C THR A 166 -11.02 14.54 -19.45
N GLY A 167 -11.41 13.29 -19.16
CA GLY A 167 -12.56 12.66 -19.79
C GLY A 167 -13.89 13.36 -19.48
N ALA A 168 -14.07 13.84 -18.25
CA ALA A 168 -15.25 14.62 -17.87
C ALA A 168 -15.28 15.98 -18.59
N THR A 169 -14.14 16.69 -18.64
CA THR A 169 -14.00 17.96 -19.36
C THR A 169 -14.30 17.78 -20.84
N LEU A 170 -13.70 16.78 -21.51
CA LEU A 170 -13.93 16.55 -22.94
C LEU A 170 -15.39 16.24 -23.27
N ARG A 171 -16.06 15.40 -22.47
CA ARG A 171 -17.49 15.12 -22.65
C ARG A 171 -18.35 16.37 -22.46
N ARG A 172 -18.00 17.22 -21.48
CA ARG A 172 -18.69 18.49 -21.24
C ARG A 172 -18.52 19.45 -22.41
N GLU A 173 -17.28 19.62 -22.89
CA GLU A 173 -16.98 20.47 -24.06
C GLU A 173 -17.69 19.97 -25.32
N GLN A 174 -17.67 18.65 -25.58
CA GLN A 174 -18.40 18.06 -26.72
C GLN A 174 -19.91 18.33 -26.66
N ALA A 175 -20.51 18.21 -25.47
CA ALA A 175 -21.92 18.50 -25.28
C ALA A 175 -22.25 19.99 -25.50
N GLU A 176 -21.35 20.88 -25.10
CA GLU A 176 -21.48 22.33 -25.31
C GLU A 176 -21.38 22.69 -26.80
N TYR A 177 -20.38 22.15 -27.50
CA TYR A 177 -20.24 22.33 -28.95
C TYR A 177 -21.49 21.85 -29.71
N ALA A 178 -22.02 20.68 -29.34
CA ALA A 178 -23.25 20.14 -29.93
C ALA A 178 -24.47 21.03 -29.65
N ARG A 179 -24.56 21.60 -28.43
CA ARG A 179 -25.62 22.53 -28.05
C ARG A 179 -25.57 23.83 -28.83
N GLU A 180 -24.37 24.34 -29.11
CA GLU A 180 -24.15 25.57 -29.87
C GLU A 180 -24.15 25.36 -31.39
N GLY A 181 -24.27 24.11 -31.87
CA GLY A 181 -24.23 23.79 -33.30
C GLY A 181 -22.85 23.94 -33.93
N LEU A 182 -21.78 23.88 -33.13
CA LEU A 182 -20.40 24.01 -33.57
C LEU A 182 -19.80 22.65 -33.97
N ALA A 183 -18.94 22.65 -34.99
CA ALA A 183 -18.24 21.45 -35.42
C ALA A 183 -17.18 21.05 -34.40
N TRP A 184 -17.25 19.81 -33.89
CA TRP A 184 -16.23 19.24 -33.02
C TRP A 184 -15.07 18.67 -33.84
N ARG A 185 -13.84 19.05 -33.48
CA ARG A 185 -12.63 18.40 -34.00
C ARG A 185 -12.17 17.33 -33.01
N PRO A 186 -12.13 16.04 -33.38
CA PRO A 186 -11.62 14.99 -32.51
C PRO A 186 -10.19 15.29 -32.02
N LEU A 187 -10.00 15.15 -30.71
CA LEU A 187 -8.69 15.21 -30.07
C LEU A 187 -8.16 13.79 -29.86
N ALA A 188 -6.84 13.60 -29.89
CA ALA A 188 -6.17 12.32 -29.67
C ALA A 188 -6.17 11.89 -28.18
N TYR A 189 -7.34 11.93 -27.54
CA TYR A 189 -7.51 11.65 -26.10
C TYR A 189 -7.45 10.15 -25.75
N ALA A 190 -7.78 9.26 -26.70
CA ALA A 190 -7.79 7.81 -26.51
C ALA A 190 -6.44 7.25 -25.99
N GLU A 191 -5.36 8.00 -26.16
CA GLU A 191 -4.05 7.64 -25.68
C GLU A 191 -3.89 7.69 -24.16
N HIS A 192 -4.60 8.55 -23.40
CA HIS A 192 -4.45 8.58 -21.93
C HIS A 192 -5.20 7.44 -21.25
N GLU A 193 -6.41 7.12 -21.72
CA GLU A 193 -7.24 6.05 -21.17
C GLU A 193 -6.55 4.67 -21.28
N ALA A 194 -5.80 4.44 -22.36
CA ALA A 194 -5.00 3.24 -22.57
C ALA A 194 -3.82 3.09 -21.58
N GLY A 195 -3.33 4.17 -20.98
CA GLY A 195 -2.27 4.15 -19.97
C GLY A 195 -2.76 3.65 -18.62
N ALA A 196 -3.87 4.20 -18.14
CA ALA A 196 -4.52 3.74 -16.92
C ALA A 196 -4.98 2.28 -17.04
N ALA A 197 -5.60 1.91 -18.17
CA ALA A 197 -6.08 0.55 -18.41
C ALA A 197 -4.95 -0.50 -18.39
N LEU A 198 -3.72 -0.14 -18.80
CA LEU A 198 -2.57 -1.05 -18.69
C LEU A 198 -2.31 -1.47 -17.24
N LEU A 199 -2.55 -0.55 -16.29
CA LEU A 199 -2.28 -0.71 -14.87
C LEU A 199 -3.40 -1.47 -14.14
N ASP A 200 -4.68 -1.22 -14.46
CA ASP A 200 -5.81 -1.74 -13.69
C ASP A 200 -6.89 -2.51 -14.47
N ALA A 201 -6.86 -2.55 -15.80
CA ALA A 201 -7.92 -3.20 -16.58
C ALA A 201 -7.78 -4.74 -16.59
N GLY A 202 -8.43 -5.37 -15.60
CA GLY A 202 -8.60 -6.82 -15.55
C GLY A 202 -7.39 -7.59 -15.00
N PRO A 203 -7.45 -8.93 -15.03
CA PRO A 203 -6.45 -9.81 -14.41
C PRO A 203 -5.07 -9.74 -15.07
N ASP A 204 -5.00 -9.33 -16.34
CA ASP A 204 -3.76 -9.19 -17.10
C ASP A 204 -3.11 -7.81 -16.97
N SER A 205 -3.75 -6.88 -16.25
CA SER A 205 -3.18 -5.58 -15.91
C SER A 205 -1.96 -5.73 -14.98
N VAL A 206 -1.16 -4.68 -14.83
CA VAL A 206 0.02 -4.75 -13.93
C VAL A 206 -0.42 -5.03 -12.49
N LEU A 207 -1.46 -4.36 -12.00
CA LEU A 207 -2.00 -4.56 -10.66
C LEU A 207 -2.75 -5.90 -10.54
N GLY A 208 -3.41 -6.34 -11.61
CA GLY A 208 -4.05 -7.66 -11.67
C GLY A 208 -3.03 -8.80 -11.57
N ALA A 209 -1.94 -8.71 -12.32
CA ALA A 209 -0.83 -9.66 -12.26
C ALA A 209 -0.14 -9.64 -10.90
N LEU A 210 0.06 -8.45 -10.31
CA LEU A 210 0.62 -8.31 -8.96
C LEU A 210 -0.26 -9.02 -7.94
N ARG A 211 -1.57 -8.76 -7.97
CA ARG A 211 -2.54 -9.38 -7.05
C ARG A 211 -2.55 -10.90 -7.15
N ASP A 212 -2.57 -11.46 -8.36
CA ASP A 212 -2.55 -12.92 -8.56
C ASP A 212 -1.21 -13.53 -8.14
N CYS A 213 -0.08 -12.86 -8.40
CA CYS A 213 1.23 -13.31 -7.92
C CYS A 213 1.31 -13.29 -6.39
N SER A 214 0.88 -12.20 -5.74
CA SER A 214 0.86 -12.10 -4.28
C SER A 214 -0.04 -13.15 -3.63
N ALA A 215 -1.24 -13.39 -4.19
CA ALA A 215 -2.17 -14.39 -3.67
C ALA A 215 -1.62 -15.83 -3.75
N ARG A 216 -0.68 -16.10 -4.66
CA ARG A 216 -0.02 -17.40 -4.83
C ARG A 216 1.33 -17.49 -4.12
N GLY A 217 1.76 -16.46 -3.40
CA GLY A 217 3.11 -16.39 -2.83
C GLY A 217 4.23 -16.42 -3.89
N ALA A 218 3.95 -15.97 -5.12
CA ALA A 218 4.92 -16.00 -6.20
C ALA A 218 6.03 -14.96 -5.96
N SER A 219 7.26 -15.28 -6.37
CA SER A 219 8.40 -14.37 -6.23
C SER A 219 8.32 -13.18 -7.19
N ASP A 220 9.01 -12.10 -6.84
CA ASP A 220 9.15 -10.92 -7.70
C ASP A 220 9.65 -11.28 -9.10
N ALA A 221 10.57 -12.24 -9.21
CA ALA A 221 11.07 -12.73 -10.50
C ALA A 221 9.95 -13.35 -11.36
N ALA A 222 9.05 -14.12 -10.76
CA ALA A 222 7.91 -14.72 -11.46
C ALA A 222 6.92 -13.65 -11.93
N PHE A 223 6.64 -12.63 -11.10
CA PHE A 223 5.83 -11.47 -11.47
C PHE A 223 6.41 -10.72 -12.68
N LEU A 224 7.72 -10.46 -12.67
CA LEU A 224 8.38 -9.75 -13.76
C LEU A 224 8.43 -10.52 -15.06
N GLN A 225 8.66 -11.84 -14.99
CA GLN A 225 8.60 -12.71 -16.18
C GLN A 225 7.20 -12.69 -16.80
N ARG A 226 6.15 -12.66 -15.98
CA ARG A 226 4.76 -12.52 -16.46
C ARG A 226 4.56 -11.19 -17.18
N LEU A 227 5.06 -10.08 -16.63
CA LEU A 227 4.98 -8.77 -17.27
C LEU A 227 5.77 -8.71 -18.60
N GLN A 228 6.96 -9.33 -18.66
CA GLN A 228 7.78 -9.42 -19.89
C GLN A 228 7.04 -10.10 -21.03
N ARG A 229 6.26 -11.14 -20.75
CA ARG A 229 5.49 -11.89 -21.77
C ARG A 229 4.40 -11.05 -22.43
N ARG A 230 3.92 -9.98 -21.78
CA ARG A 230 2.80 -9.14 -22.26
C ARG A 230 3.15 -8.28 -23.48
N ARG A 231 4.43 -8.01 -23.73
CA ARG A 231 4.94 -7.22 -24.90
C ARG A 231 4.08 -6.00 -25.25
N HIS A 232 3.78 -5.15 -24.27
CA HIS A 232 2.97 -3.94 -24.50
C HIS A 232 3.87 -2.74 -24.87
N PRO A 233 3.54 -1.92 -25.87
CA PRO A 233 4.42 -0.81 -26.34
C PRO A 233 4.72 0.26 -25.28
N ARG A 234 3.90 0.32 -24.22
CA ARG A 234 4.06 1.26 -23.09
C ARG A 234 4.58 0.60 -21.80
N LEU A 235 4.92 -0.68 -21.85
CA LEU A 235 5.49 -1.44 -20.75
C LEU A 235 6.85 -1.99 -21.18
N LEU A 236 7.93 -1.37 -20.71
CA LEU A 236 9.26 -1.93 -20.88
C LEU A 236 9.70 -2.53 -19.55
N VAL A 237 9.96 -3.83 -19.56
CA VAL A 237 10.60 -4.52 -18.45
C VAL A 237 12.07 -4.66 -18.78
N LEU A 238 12.91 -3.91 -18.07
CA LEU A 238 14.36 -3.96 -18.27
C LEU A 238 14.96 -5.17 -17.53
N PRO A 239 16.05 -5.77 -18.05
CA PRO A 239 16.77 -6.80 -17.32
C PRO A 239 17.32 -6.23 -16.00
N PRO A 240 17.53 -7.08 -14.98
CA PRO A 240 18.09 -6.64 -13.70
C PRO A 240 19.44 -5.93 -13.92
N ASP A 241 19.60 -4.77 -13.27
CA ASP A 241 20.87 -4.05 -13.25
C ASP A 241 21.90 -4.74 -12.32
N ARG A 242 23.09 -4.13 -12.13
CA ARG A 242 24.12 -4.66 -11.21
C ARG A 242 23.65 -4.81 -9.76
N PHE A 243 22.52 -4.21 -9.39
CA PHE A 243 21.91 -4.28 -8.05
C PHE A 243 20.66 -5.17 -8.04
N GLN A 244 20.47 -6.03 -9.05
CA GLN A 244 19.29 -6.90 -9.21
C GLN A 244 17.96 -6.13 -9.26
N SER A 245 18.01 -4.82 -9.52
CA SER A 245 16.82 -3.99 -9.61
C SER A 245 16.24 -4.15 -11.01
N VAL A 246 15.00 -4.62 -11.07
CA VAL A 246 14.22 -4.57 -12.31
C VAL A 246 13.62 -3.18 -12.45
N ALA A 247 13.35 -2.74 -13.67
CA ALA A 247 12.74 -1.44 -13.92
C ALA A 247 11.53 -1.63 -14.83
N LEU A 248 10.36 -1.27 -14.31
CA LEU A 248 9.13 -1.15 -15.08
C LEU A 248 9.00 0.27 -15.61
N LEU A 249 9.46 0.47 -16.84
CA LEU A 249 9.27 1.72 -17.55
C LEU A 249 7.82 1.80 -18.02
N PHE A 250 7.07 2.67 -17.35
CA PHE A 250 5.83 3.20 -17.90
C PHE A 250 6.16 4.44 -18.70
N SER A 251 5.50 4.62 -19.84
CA SER A 251 5.47 5.92 -20.50
C SER A 251 4.16 6.58 -20.11
N TYR A 252 4.21 7.42 -19.08
CA TYR A 252 3.06 8.26 -18.71
C TYR A 252 2.98 9.46 -19.63
N PHE A 253 1.76 9.94 -19.86
CA PHE A 253 1.51 11.27 -20.34
C PHE A 253 0.92 12.08 -19.20
N ILE A 254 1.77 12.58 -18.31
CA ILE A 254 1.38 13.59 -17.34
C ILE A 254 2.18 14.84 -17.72
N PHE A 255 1.45 15.91 -18.10
CA PHE A 255 1.92 17.23 -18.51
C PHE A 255 3.40 17.27 -18.99
N ASP A 256 3.57 17.25 -20.31
CA ASP A 256 4.78 17.67 -21.02
C ASP A 256 5.94 16.66 -21.18
N GLY A 257 5.69 15.34 -21.13
CA GLY A 257 6.65 14.36 -21.65
C GLY A 257 6.48 12.92 -21.18
N ARG A 258 7.14 12.00 -21.90
CA ARG A 258 7.29 10.59 -21.51
C ARG A 258 8.15 10.53 -20.24
N ARG A 259 7.52 10.29 -19.09
CA ARG A 259 8.26 10.08 -17.83
C ARG A 259 8.41 8.60 -17.54
N LEU A 260 9.64 8.22 -17.16
CA LEU A 260 10.06 6.86 -16.88
C LEU A 260 10.03 6.65 -15.37
N THR A 261 9.32 5.62 -14.91
CA THR A 261 9.42 5.13 -13.53
C THR A 261 10.24 3.85 -13.53
N THR A 262 11.02 3.60 -12.49
CA THR A 262 11.81 2.37 -12.34
C THR A 262 11.41 1.70 -11.04
N ILE A 263 10.77 0.53 -11.13
CA ILE A 263 10.27 -0.21 -9.95
C ILE A 263 11.21 -1.35 -9.61
N SER A 264 12.02 -1.18 -8.57
CA SER A 264 12.94 -2.21 -8.09
C SER A 264 12.22 -3.15 -7.10
N PRO A 265 12.14 -4.47 -7.40
CA PRO A 265 11.76 -5.47 -6.42
C PRO A 265 12.95 -5.70 -5.49
N GLY A 266 12.88 -5.21 -4.26
CA GLY A 266 14.00 -5.32 -3.32
C GLY A 266 14.07 -4.24 -2.24
N GLY A 267 13.13 -3.28 -2.23
CA GLY A 267 12.93 -2.46 -1.04
C GLY A 267 12.21 -3.27 0.03
N LYS A 268 12.92 -3.72 1.08
CA LYS A 268 12.25 -3.87 2.38
C LYS A 268 11.60 -2.51 2.73
N PRO A 269 10.41 -2.51 3.35
CA PRO A 269 9.74 -1.29 3.80
C PRO A 269 10.67 -0.41 4.65
#